data_AF-A0A7C1SJD4-F1
#
_entry.id   AF-A0A7C1SJD4-F1
#
_cell.length_a   1.000
_cell.length_b   1.000
_cell.length_c   1.000
_cell.angle_alpha   90.00
_cell.angle_beta   90.00
_cell.angle_gamma   90.00
#
_symmetry.space_group_name_H-M   'P 1'
#
loop_
_entity.id
_entity.type
_entity.pdbx_description
1 polymer ?
#
loop_
_entity_poly.entity_id
_entity_poly.type
_entity_poly.pdbx_seq_one_letter_code
_entity_poly.pdbx_strand_id
1 'polypeptide(L)'
;MATVTSFQALSFPGKSELRQFAELFQPLFAGSSVEARREAVAALSQSPNLPLSIAAFIASQPISIAAPFLASSPALSDDMLVMIARTQGADHARAIVKRERLSP
;
A
#
# COMPACT_ATOMS: atom_id res chain seq x y z
N MET A 1 -3.56 -4.15 -20.40
CA MET A 1 -2.22 -3.58 -20.10
C MET A 1 -2.25 -2.06 -20.27
N ALA A 2 -3.02 -1.30 -19.47
CA ALA A 2 -3.20 0.15 -19.69
C ALA A 2 -3.44 1.02 -18.43
N THR A 3 -3.69 0.43 -17.25
CA THR A 3 -4.09 1.17 -16.05
C THR A 3 -2.92 1.60 -15.17
N VAL A 4 -1.87 0.79 -15.08
CA VAL A 4 -0.72 1.06 -14.19
C VAL A 4 0.16 2.19 -14.76
N THR A 5 0.38 2.20 -16.08
CA THR A 5 1.19 3.22 -16.77
C THR A 5 0.55 4.61 -16.74
N SER A 6 -0.79 4.68 -16.80
CA SER A 6 -1.51 5.96 -16.77
C SER A 6 -1.51 6.62 -15.38
N PHE A 7 -1.33 5.84 -14.30
CA PHE A 7 -1.29 6.39 -12.94
C PHE A 7 0.10 6.92 -12.57
N GLN A 8 1.17 6.35 -13.13
CA GLN A 8 2.54 6.87 -12.96
C GLN A 8 2.79 8.20 -13.70
N ALA A 9 1.96 8.56 -14.69
CA ALA A 9 2.07 9.81 -15.43
C ALA A 9 1.48 11.04 -14.71
N LEU A 10 0.69 10.82 -13.65
CA LEU A 10 0.05 11.89 -12.89
C LEU A 10 0.86 12.17 -11.62
N SER A 11 1.75 13.15 -11.68
CA SER A 11 2.62 13.54 -10.56
C SER A 11 1.86 14.08 -9.35
N PHE A 12 0.62 14.57 -9.52
CA PHE A 12 -0.24 15.11 -8.45
C PHE A 12 -1.74 14.89 -8.74
N PRO A 13 -2.28 13.68 -8.54
CA PRO A 13 -3.70 13.42 -8.69
C PRO A 13 -4.51 14.19 -7.62
N GLY A 14 -5.53 14.92 -8.06
CA GLY A 14 -6.54 15.55 -7.22
C GLY A 14 -7.42 14.51 -6.51
N LYS A 15 -8.21 14.98 -5.53
CA LYS A 15 -9.06 14.10 -4.69
C LYS A 15 -10.00 13.19 -5.49
N SER A 16 -10.53 13.67 -6.62
CA SER A 16 -11.40 12.89 -7.50
C SER A 16 -10.65 11.78 -8.23
N GLU A 17 -9.43 12.05 -8.69
CA GLU A 17 -8.58 11.07 -9.40
C GLU A 17 -8.09 9.98 -8.43
N LEU A 18 -7.76 10.35 -7.19
CA LEU A 18 -7.44 9.40 -6.12
C LEU A 18 -8.62 8.48 -5.79
N ARG A 19 -9.84 9.00 -5.74
CA ARG A 19 -11.06 8.19 -5.54
C ARG A 19 -11.30 7.24 -6.71
N GLN A 20 -11.23 7.75 -7.93
CA GLN A 20 -11.43 6.94 -9.13
C GLN A 20 -10.37 5.84 -9.27
N PHE A 21 -9.11 6.15 -8.95
CA PHE A 21 -8.06 5.14 -8.85
C PHE A 21 -8.41 4.08 -7.81
N ALA A 22 -8.86 4.49 -6.62
CA ALA A 22 -9.22 3.53 -5.57
C ALA A 22 -10.35 2.58 -6.01
N GLU A 23 -11.37 3.11 -6.68
CA GLU A 23 -12.50 2.34 -7.21
C GLU A 23 -12.08 1.34 -8.30
N LEU A 24 -11.13 1.71 -9.16
CA LEU A 24 -10.63 0.83 -10.23
C LEU A 24 -9.56 -0.15 -9.74
N PHE A 25 -8.76 0.26 -8.76
CA PHE A 25 -7.64 -0.52 -8.25
C PHE A 25 -8.11 -1.76 -7.51
N GLN A 26 -9.07 -1.64 -6.59
CA GLN A 26 -9.55 -2.77 -5.79
C GLN A 26 -10.01 -3.99 -6.61
N PRO A 27 -10.92 -3.85 -7.60
CA PRO A 27 -11.36 -4.99 -8.41
C PRO A 27 -10.24 -5.55 -9.29
N LEU A 28 -9.40 -4.67 -9.86
CA LEU A 28 -8.26 -5.11 -10.68
C LEU A 28 -7.23 -5.88 -9.84
N PHE A 29 -6.97 -5.40 -8.62
CA PHE A 29 -6.11 -6.05 -7.66
C PHE A 29 -6.67 -7.41 -7.25
N ALA A 30 -7.97 -7.49 -6.95
CA ALA A 30 -8.65 -8.73 -6.59
C ALA A 30 -8.72 -9.75 -7.74
N GLY A 31 -8.71 -9.32 -8.99
CA GLY A 31 -8.63 -10.20 -10.17
C GLY A 31 -7.20 -10.61 -10.57
N SER A 32 -6.18 -9.99 -9.99
CA SER A 32 -4.77 -10.24 -10.35
C SER A 32 -4.16 -11.40 -9.55
N SER A 33 -3.11 -12.02 -10.09
CA SER A 33 -2.33 -13.05 -9.38
C SER A 33 -1.61 -12.48 -8.17
N VAL A 34 -1.15 -13.35 -7.26
CA VAL A 34 -0.44 -12.94 -6.03
C VAL A 34 0.86 -12.21 -6.36
N GLU A 35 1.55 -12.64 -7.42
CA GLU A 35 2.80 -12.06 -7.91
C GLU A 35 2.56 -10.65 -8.44
N ALA A 36 1.55 -10.48 -9.29
CA ALA A 36 1.18 -9.17 -9.83
C ALA A 36 0.75 -8.19 -8.73
N ARG A 37 0.04 -8.69 -7.70
CA ARG A 37 -0.32 -7.89 -6.52
C ARG A 37 0.91 -7.44 -5.75
N ARG A 38 1.88 -8.33 -5.51
CA ARG A 38 3.13 -8.00 -4.83
C ARG A 38 3.91 -6.92 -5.58
N GLU A 39 4.03 -7.06 -6.90
CA GLU A 39 4.74 -6.09 -7.74
C GLU A 39 4.05 -4.72 -7.72
N ALA A 40 2.72 -4.69 -7.86
CA ALA A 40 1.95 -3.46 -7.75
C ALA A 40 2.12 -2.80 -6.37
N VAL A 41 2.06 -3.58 -5.29
CA VAL A 41 2.23 -3.07 -3.92
C VAL A 41 3.65 -2.56 -3.67
N ALA A 42 4.67 -3.23 -4.22
CA ALA A 42 6.05 -2.78 -4.14
C ALA A 42 6.28 -1.46 -4.90
N ALA A 43 5.63 -1.27 -6.05
CA ALA A 43 5.67 0.00 -6.77
C ALA A 43 4.95 1.12 -5.97
N LEU A 44 3.79 0.80 -5.38
CA LEU A 44 3.00 1.75 -4.59
C LEU A 44 3.67 2.09 -3.24
N SER A 45 4.56 1.24 -2.71
CA SER A 45 5.28 1.53 -1.47
C SER A 45 6.30 2.67 -1.60
N GLN A 46 6.58 3.15 -2.81
CA GLN A 46 7.43 4.33 -3.02
C GLN A 46 6.61 5.63 -3.15
N SER A 47 5.27 5.53 -3.17
CA SER A 47 4.38 6.66 -3.42
C SER A 47 3.90 7.33 -2.12
N PRO A 48 4.30 8.57 -1.81
CA PRO A 48 3.86 9.27 -0.60
C PRO A 48 2.41 9.77 -0.68
N ASN A 49 1.89 10.00 -1.89
CA ASN A 49 0.57 10.58 -2.12
C ASN A 49 -0.55 9.52 -2.21
N LEU A 50 -0.33 8.32 -1.64
CA LEU A 50 -1.34 7.27 -1.70
C LEU A 50 -2.60 7.67 -0.90
N PRO A 51 -3.82 7.45 -1.42
CA PRO A 51 -5.00 7.69 -0.63
C PRO A 51 -5.03 6.73 0.56
N LEU A 52 -5.44 7.26 1.72
CA LEU A 52 -5.47 6.54 2.99
C LEU A 52 -6.26 5.22 2.91
N SER A 53 -7.37 5.24 2.16
CA SER A 53 -8.21 4.06 1.91
C SER A 53 -7.44 2.93 1.22
N ILE A 54 -6.56 3.26 0.27
CA ILE A 54 -5.74 2.27 -0.44
C ILE A 54 -4.57 1.82 0.43
N ALA A 55 -3.93 2.73 1.16
CA ALA A 55 -2.86 2.36 2.09
C ALA A 55 -3.37 1.37 3.16
N ALA A 56 -4.54 1.63 3.75
CA ALA A 56 -5.19 0.74 4.70
C ALA A 56 -5.59 -0.60 4.06
N PHE A 57 -6.15 -0.57 2.85
CA PHE A 57 -6.52 -1.79 2.11
C PHE A 57 -5.31 -2.68 1.80
N ILE A 58 -4.18 -2.09 1.38
CA ILE A 58 -2.93 -2.83 1.13
C ILE A 58 -2.38 -3.40 2.44
N ALA A 59 -2.39 -2.60 3.52
CA ALA A 59 -1.92 -3.02 4.82
C ALA A 59 -2.73 -4.18 5.41
N SER A 60 -4.02 -4.29 5.07
CA SER A 60 -4.88 -5.41 5.48
C SER A 60 -4.76 -6.66 4.59
N GLN A 61 -3.95 -6.63 3.54
CA GLN A 61 -3.70 -7.82 2.72
C GLN A 61 -2.85 -8.84 3.49
N PRO A 62 -2.85 -10.11 3.07
CA PRO A 62 -1.93 -11.11 3.61
C PRO A 62 -0.49 -10.61 3.61
N ILE A 63 0.27 -10.96 4.64
CA ILE A 63 1.64 -10.46 4.83
C ILE A 63 2.55 -10.77 3.64
N SER A 64 2.28 -11.86 2.92
CA SER A 64 2.94 -12.22 1.67
C SER A 64 2.90 -11.08 0.63
N ILE A 65 1.83 -10.29 0.60
CA ILE A 65 1.62 -9.17 -0.31
C ILE A 65 1.95 -7.84 0.36
N ALA A 66 1.51 -7.64 1.60
CA ALA A 66 1.64 -6.37 2.32
C ALA A 66 3.07 -6.06 2.80
N ALA A 67 3.92 -7.08 2.96
CA ALA A 67 5.28 -6.93 3.51
C ALA A 67 6.12 -5.80 2.87
N PRO A 68 6.30 -5.71 1.54
CA PRO A 68 7.08 -4.62 0.94
C PRO A 68 6.51 -3.22 1.22
N PHE A 69 5.18 -3.10 1.37
CA PHE A 69 4.54 -1.83 1.70
C PHE A 69 4.71 -1.47 3.17
N LEU A 70 4.52 -2.43 4.07
CA LEU A 70 4.75 -2.27 5.49
C LEU A 70 6.22 -2.07 5.85
N ALA A 71 7.17 -2.40 4.96
CA ALA A 71 8.60 -2.21 5.19
C ALA A 71 9.15 -0.85 4.76
N SER A 72 8.50 -0.15 3.81
CA SER A 72 9.08 1.09 3.25
C SER A 72 8.10 2.23 2.97
N SER A 73 6.77 2.00 3.03
CA SER A 73 5.78 2.96 2.51
C SER A 73 5.70 4.30 3.25
N PRO A 74 6.07 5.44 2.66
CA PRO A 74 5.97 6.75 3.32
C PRO A 74 4.51 7.21 3.51
N ALA A 75 3.53 6.55 2.89
CA ALA A 75 2.11 6.85 3.04
C ALA A 75 1.51 6.36 4.38
N LEU A 76 2.26 5.54 5.14
CA LEU A 76 1.83 5.06 6.45
C LEU A 76 2.44 5.92 7.56
N SER A 77 1.58 6.56 8.35
CA SER A 77 1.99 7.24 9.58
C SER A 77 2.29 6.25 10.70
N ASP A 78 3.05 6.68 11.70
CA ASP A 78 3.43 5.86 12.84
C ASP A 78 2.20 5.33 13.60
N ASP A 79 1.18 6.16 13.82
CA ASP A 79 -0.11 5.73 14.38
C ASP A 79 -0.77 4.61 13.58
N MET A 80 -0.72 4.69 12.24
CA MET A 80 -1.25 3.62 11.39
C MET A 80 -0.44 2.34 11.52
N LEU A 81 0.89 2.44 11.56
CA LEU A 81 1.76 1.29 11.75
C LEU A 81 1.47 0.60 13.09
N VAL A 82 1.32 1.37 14.17
CA VAL A 82 0.94 0.84 15.49
C VAL A 82 -0.44 0.18 15.44
N MET A 83 -1.42 0.82 14.80
CA MET A 83 -2.77 0.26 14.63
C MET A 83 -2.75 -1.05 13.84
N ILE A 84 -2.01 -1.11 12.72
CA ILE A 84 -1.88 -2.31 11.88
C ILE A 84 -1.20 -3.43 12.67
N ALA A 85 -0.10 -3.14 13.38
CA ALA A 85 0.60 -4.12 14.21
C ALA A 85 -0.32 -4.72 15.29
N ARG A 86 -1.19 -3.90 15.89
CA ARG A 86 -2.15 -4.35 16.93
C ARG A 86 -3.34 -5.14 16.36
N THR A 87 -3.80 -4.79 15.16
CA THR A 87 -5.03 -5.37 14.58
C THR A 87 -4.79 -6.58 13.68
N GLN A 88 -3.68 -6.62 12.95
CA GLN A 88 -3.38 -7.69 11.98
C GLN A 88 -2.53 -8.82 12.57
N GLY A 89 -1.91 -8.61 13.73
CA GLY A 89 -1.16 -9.63 14.45
C GLY A 89 0.36 -9.60 14.21
N ALA A 90 1.02 -10.66 14.68
CA ALA A 90 2.47 -10.67 14.88
C ALA A 90 3.30 -10.57 13.57
N ASP A 91 2.82 -11.14 12.47
CA ASP A 91 3.58 -11.12 11.21
C ASP A 91 3.61 -9.73 10.57
N HIS A 92 2.50 -9.00 10.62
CA HIS A 92 2.45 -7.58 10.22
C HIS A 92 3.30 -6.73 11.14
N ALA A 93 3.23 -6.95 12.46
CA ALA A 93 4.07 -6.24 13.43
C ALA A 93 5.57 -6.46 13.13
N ARG A 94 6.00 -7.69 12.83
CA ARG A 94 7.40 -7.99 12.45
C ARG A 94 7.84 -7.25 11.19
N ALA A 95 6.98 -7.19 10.16
CA ALA A 95 7.30 -6.46 8.94
C ALA A 95 7.46 -4.95 9.19
N ILE A 96 6.67 -4.40 10.10
CA ILE A 96 6.75 -2.99 10.50
C ILE A 96 8.03 -2.72 11.30
N VAL A 97 8.42 -3.60 12.22
CA VAL A 97 9.65 -3.45 13.01
C VAL A 97 10.90 -3.49 12.13
N LYS A 98 10.85 -4.17 10.99
CA LYS A 98 11.95 -4.18 9.99
C LYS A 98 12.13 -2.86 9.25
N ARG A 99 11.25 -1.86 9.44
CA ARG A 99 11.42 -0.54 8.84
C ARG A 99 12.65 0.13 9.47
N GLU A 100 13.66 0.43 8.66
CA GLU A 100 14.83 1.23 9.12
C GLU A 100 14.45 2.66 9.54
N ARG A 101 13.26 3.14 9.18
CA ARG A 101 12.73 4.47 9.52
C ARG A 101 11.78 4.49 10.73
N LEU A 102 11.87 3.53 11.66
CA LEU A 102 11.27 3.75 12.97
C LEU A 102 12.19 4.67 13.76
N SER A 103 11.85 5.96 13.84
CA SER A 103 12.56 6.89 14.71
C SER A 103 12.46 6.39 16.16
N PRO A 104 13.57 6.41 16.93
CA PRO A 104 13.64 5.88 18.29
C PRO A 104 12.79 6.64 19.30
#